data_AF-A0A353E5K2-F1
#
_entry.id   AF-A0A353E5K2-F1
#
_cell.length_a   1.000
_cell.length_b   1.000
_cell.length_c   1.000
_cell.angle_alpha   90.00
_cell.angle_beta   90.00
_cell.angle_gamma   90.00
#
_symmetry.space_group_name_H-M   'P 1'
#
loop_
_entity.id
_entity.type
_entity.pdbx_description
1 polymer ?
#
loop_
_entity_poly.entity_id
_entity_poly.type
_entity_poly.pdbx_seq_one_letter_code
_entity_poly.pdbx_strand_id
1 'polypeptide(L)'
;MALTSCSDLFEPAIENNLGLGYMYNNSKYAEGILGNALTRIPVGSPSFNEVATDDAVTNDATNSWRKMAGGTWTSSNNPMDAW
;
A
#
# COMPACT_ATOMS: atom_id res chain seq x y z
N MET A 1 -42.65 -36.96 10.11
CA MET A 1 -41.80 -36.68 8.94
C MET A 1 -41.24 -35.29 9.14
N ALA A 2 -39.95 -35.17 9.49
CA ALA A 2 -39.31 -33.88 9.74
C ALA A 2 -38.69 -33.39 8.43
N LEU A 3 -39.11 -32.21 7.97
CA LEU A 3 -38.51 -31.53 6.82
C LEU A 3 -37.28 -30.80 7.32
N THR A 4 -36.09 -31.23 6.90
CA THR A 4 -34.84 -30.49 7.12
C THR A 4 -34.59 -29.59 5.92
N SER A 5 -34.66 -28.27 6.08
CA SER A 5 -34.20 -27.32 5.07
C SER A 5 -32.85 -26.72 5.48
N CYS A 6 -32.05 -26.31 4.50
CA CYS A 6 -30.89 -25.45 4.76
C CYS A 6 -31.38 -24.14 5.37
N SER A 7 -30.71 -23.64 6.41
CA SER A 7 -31.05 -22.37 7.08
C SER A 7 -30.82 -21.15 6.19
N ASP A 8 -30.09 -21.30 5.10
CA ASP A 8 -29.64 -20.23 4.20
C ASP A 8 -29.98 -20.60 2.75
N LEU A 9 -31.28 -20.59 2.43
CA LEU A 9 -31.79 -20.99 1.09
C LEU A 9 -32.05 -19.78 0.18
N PHE A 10 -32.21 -18.58 0.76
CA PHE A 10 -32.56 -17.35 0.04
C PHE A 10 -31.56 -16.21 0.23
N GLU A 11 -30.69 -16.30 1.24
CA GLU A 11 -29.54 -15.42 1.37
C GLU A 11 -28.32 -16.12 0.75
N PRO A 12 -27.61 -15.50 -0.21
CA PRO A 12 -26.35 -16.06 -0.68
C PRO A 12 -25.30 -15.94 0.43
N ALA A 13 -24.72 -17.06 0.84
CA ALA A 13 -23.61 -17.08 1.78
C ALA A 13 -22.46 -16.18 1.28
N ILE A 14 -21.94 -15.34 2.18
CA ILE A 14 -20.78 -14.49 1.90
C ILE A 14 -19.52 -15.35 1.97
N GLU A 15 -19.31 -16.22 0.98
CA GLU A 15 -18.13 -17.11 0.95
C GLU A 15 -16.87 -16.41 0.40
N ASN A 16 -17.05 -15.45 -0.51
CA ASN A 16 -15.92 -14.82 -1.22
C ASN A 16 -15.43 -13.50 -0.58
N ASN A 17 -16.30 -12.82 0.18
CA ASN A 17 -15.98 -11.54 0.85
C ASN A 17 -16.07 -11.71 2.37
N LEU A 18 -15.27 -12.62 2.89
CA LEU A 18 -15.18 -12.87 4.33
C LEU A 18 -14.86 -11.57 5.07
N GLY A 19 -15.52 -11.33 6.21
CA GLY A 19 -15.32 -10.13 7.01
C GLY A 19 -14.15 -10.24 7.99
N LEU A 20 -13.80 -9.11 8.62
CA LEU A 20 -12.75 -9.05 9.65
C LEU A 20 -12.97 -10.05 10.80
N GLY A 21 -14.23 -10.32 11.17
CA GLY A 21 -14.57 -11.28 12.22
C GLY A 21 -14.12 -12.72 11.92
N TYR A 22 -14.08 -13.11 10.65
CA TYR A 22 -13.65 -14.44 10.22
C TYR A 22 -12.14 -14.65 10.46
N MET A 23 -11.37 -13.57 10.39
CA MET A 23 -9.93 -13.56 10.57
C MET A 23 -9.49 -13.98 11.99
N TYR A 24 -10.27 -13.68 13.01
CA TYR A 24 -9.96 -14.07 14.40
C TYR A 24 -10.05 -15.58 14.64
N ASN A 25 -10.85 -16.28 13.85
CA ASN A 25 -11.07 -17.72 13.98
C ASN A 25 -10.41 -18.54 12.86
N ASN A 26 -9.82 -17.88 11.85
CA ASN A 26 -9.16 -18.53 10.72
C ASN A 26 -7.82 -17.86 10.42
N SER A 27 -6.73 -18.47 10.91
CA SER A 27 -5.36 -17.95 10.76
C SER A 27 -4.91 -17.90 9.30
N LYS A 28 -5.32 -18.86 8.46
CA LYS A 28 -4.95 -18.89 7.02
C LYS A 28 -5.57 -17.71 6.26
N TYR A 29 -6.79 -17.34 6.62
CA TYR A 29 -7.43 -16.16 6.05
C TYR A 29 -6.68 -14.88 6.45
N ALA A 30 -6.26 -14.77 7.71
CA ALA A 30 -5.44 -13.65 8.18
C ALA A 30 -4.10 -13.53 7.44
N GLU A 31 -3.43 -14.67 7.26
CA GLU A 31 -2.16 -14.75 6.53
C GLU A 31 -2.32 -14.33 5.06
N GLY A 32 -3.39 -14.77 4.39
CA GLY A 32 -3.68 -14.38 3.00
C GLY A 32 -3.88 -12.87 2.83
N ILE A 33 -4.57 -12.23 3.78
CA ILE A 33 -4.73 -10.77 3.79
C ILE A 33 -3.39 -10.06 3.97
N LEU A 34 -2.58 -10.50 4.94
CA LEU A 34 -1.24 -9.95 5.17
C LEU A 34 -0.32 -10.14 3.97
N GLY A 35 -0.33 -11.32 3.34
CA GLY A 35 0.44 -11.61 2.13
C GLY A 35 0.05 -10.68 0.98
N ASN A 36 -1.25 -10.47 0.74
CA ASN A 36 -1.71 -9.53 -0.27
C ASN A 36 -1.30 -8.09 0.04
N ALA A 37 -1.36 -7.67 1.31
CA ALA A 37 -0.90 -6.35 1.72
C ALA A 37 0.61 -6.17 1.46
N LEU A 38 1.43 -7.16 1.81
CA LEU A 38 2.87 -7.14 1.58
C LEU A 38 3.23 -7.04 0.09
N THR A 39 2.50 -7.70 -0.80
CA THR A 39 2.72 -7.57 -2.25
C THR A 39 2.44 -6.18 -2.81
N ARG A 40 1.66 -5.37 -2.08
CA ARG A 40 1.33 -4.00 -2.47
C ARG A 40 2.27 -2.97 -1.87
N ILE A 41 3.17 -3.37 -0.97
CA ILE A 41 4.19 -2.47 -0.47
C ILE A 41 5.12 -2.15 -1.65
N PRO A 42 5.33 -0.86 -2.00
CA PRO A 42 6.23 -0.48 -3.08
C PRO A 42 7.69 -0.70 -2.66
N VAL A 43 8.18 -1.93 -2.76
CA VAL A 43 9.55 -2.30 -2.33
C VAL A 43 10.63 -1.81 -3.31
N GLY A 44 10.26 -1.48 -4.55
CA GLY A 44 11.19 -1.17 -5.65
C GLY A 44 11.34 0.31 -5.99
N SER A 45 10.67 1.22 -5.28
CA SER A 45 10.77 2.66 -5.54
C SER A 45 10.87 3.44 -4.23
N PRO A 46 11.96 3.25 -3.46
CA PRO A 46 12.24 4.14 -2.35
C PRO A 46 12.36 5.57 -2.87
N SER A 47 11.77 6.52 -2.16
CA SER A 47 11.95 7.94 -2.48
C SER A 47 13.41 8.31 -2.22
N PHE A 48 14.10 8.83 -3.23
CA PHE A 48 15.45 9.40 -3.08
C PHE A 48 15.38 10.84 -2.56
N ASN A 49 14.57 11.09 -1.53
CA ASN A 49 14.43 12.39 -0.88
C ASN A 49 15.37 12.58 0.31
N GLU A 50 16.10 11.54 0.73
CA GLU A 50 17.17 11.64 1.73
C GLU A 50 18.21 12.70 1.37
N VAL A 51 18.47 12.94 0.08
CA VAL A 51 19.40 14.00 -0.37
C VAL A 51 18.89 15.42 -0.10
N ALA A 52 17.64 15.56 0.36
CA ALA A 52 17.08 16.81 0.86
C ALA A 52 17.34 17.01 2.36
N THR A 53 17.83 15.99 3.07
CA THR A 53 18.31 16.09 4.46
C THR A 53 19.81 16.37 4.47
N ASP A 54 20.36 16.71 5.63
CA ASP A 54 21.81 16.88 5.82
C ASP A 54 22.57 15.54 5.94
N ASP A 55 21.86 14.42 5.92
CA ASP A 55 22.42 13.08 6.11
C ASP A 55 22.84 12.38 4.80
N ALA A 56 22.56 12.98 3.63
CA ALA A 56 22.94 12.40 2.34
C ALA A 56 23.42 13.44 1.31
N VAL A 57 24.31 13.01 0.42
CA VAL A 57 24.83 13.81 -0.69
C VAL A 57 24.60 13.11 -2.03
N THR A 58 24.30 13.88 -3.08
CA THR A 58 24.13 13.36 -4.45
C THR A 58 25.13 13.95 -5.43
N ASN A 59 25.77 13.09 -6.22
CA ASN A 59 26.63 13.49 -7.33
C ASN A 59 25.87 13.65 -8.65
N ASP A 60 24.61 13.21 -8.72
CA ASP A 60 23.76 13.38 -9.90
C ASP A 60 23.43 14.87 -10.09
N ALA A 61 23.92 15.45 -11.19
CA ALA A 61 23.69 16.84 -11.54
C ALA A 61 22.25 17.11 -12.00
N THR A 62 21.53 16.06 -12.42
CA THR A 62 20.15 16.17 -12.90
C THR A 62 19.11 16.00 -11.79
N ASN A 63 19.54 15.61 -10.59
CA ASN A 63 18.70 15.39 -9.42
C ASN A 63 17.88 16.65 -9.06
N SER A 64 16.56 16.46 -8.91
CA SER A 64 15.60 17.54 -8.67
C SER A 64 15.74 18.18 -7.29
N TRP A 65 16.09 17.42 -6.25
CA TRP A 65 16.38 17.95 -4.91
C TRP A 65 17.62 18.83 -4.89
N ARG A 66 18.68 18.43 -5.60
CA ARG A 66 19.88 19.26 -5.79
C ARG A 66 19.56 20.57 -6.52
N LYS A 67 18.73 20.50 -7.55
CA LYS A 67 18.26 21.67 -8.31
C LYS A 67 17.44 22.64 -7.44
N MET A 68 16.58 22.11 -6.58
CA MET A 68 15.83 22.90 -5.59
C MET A 68 16.78 23.63 -4.62
N ALA A 69 17.78 22.94 -4.06
CA ALA A 69 18.79 23.56 -3.19
C ALA A 69 19.62 24.65 -3.92
N GLY A 70 19.83 24.49 -5.22
CA GLY A 70 20.47 25.49 -6.09
C GLY A 70 19.59 26.67 -6.49
N GLY A 71 18.35 26.77 -5.98
CA GLY A 71 17.45 27.90 -6.24
C GLY A 71 16.62 27.79 -7.52
N THR A 72 16.53 26.60 -8.12
CA THR A 72 15.74 26.37 -9.36
C THR A 72 14.38 25.72 -9.09
N TRP A 73 13.82 25.94 -7.91
CA TRP A 73 12.49 25.43 -7.57
C TRP A 73 11.41 26.22 -8.32
N THR A 74 10.61 25.51 -9.12
CA THR A 74 9.47 26.03 -9.86
C THR A 74 8.34 25.00 -9.85
N SER A 75 7.12 25.39 -10.21
CA SER A 75 6.00 24.43 -10.37
C SER A 75 6.30 23.32 -11.38
N SER A 76 7.10 23.62 -12.41
CA SER A 76 7.57 22.65 -13.40
C SER A 76 8.74 21.77 -12.93
N ASN A 77 9.34 22.06 -11.78
CA ASN A 77 10.47 21.35 -11.19
C ASN A 77 10.30 21.24 -9.67
N ASN A 78 9.25 20.53 -9.25
CA ASN A 78 8.85 20.40 -7.86
C ASN A 78 9.06 18.96 -7.33
N PRO A 79 10.25 18.62 -6.79
CA PRO A 79 10.47 17.31 -6.17
C PRO A 79 9.64 17.04 -4.91
N MET A 80 8.97 18.06 -4.34
CA MET A 80 8.08 17.92 -3.18
C MET A 80 6.64 17.52 -3.54
N ASP A 81 6.28 17.49 -4.84
CA ASP A 81 4.92 17.11 -5.23
C ASP A 81 4.69 15.61 -5.00
N ALA A 82 3.62 15.32 -4.25
CA ALA A 82 3.18 13.97 -3.93
C ALA A 82 1.77 13.66 -4.49
N TRP A 83 1.22 14.53 -5.34
CA TRP A 83 -0.16 14.48 -5.84
C TRP A 83 -0.31 15.08 -7.24
#